data_AF-A0A526Z498-F1
#
_entry.id   AF-A0A526Z498-F1
#
_cell.length_a   1.000
_cell.length_b   1.000
_cell.length_c   1.000
_cell.angle_alpha   90.00
_cell.angle_beta   90.00
_cell.angle_gamma   90.00
#
_symmetry.space_group_name_H-M   'P 1'
#
loop_
_entity.id
_entity.type
_entity.pdbx_description
1 polymer ?
#
loop_
_entity_poly.entity_id
_entity_poly.type
_entity_poly.pdbx_seq_one_letter_code
_entity_poly.pdbx_strand_id
1 'polypeptide(L)'
;MAMRLSVLSGTVLIAVLVQTGVGQTQTISYADAATLLAKECGADVKKFCKGLNLGNGRIQNCLAQHRAKVSPACTSTMVGVTASIQQRLAAQASVDKICARDAARACRGVVPGKAHILGCLLKATRIVGAKCSQAITDAGWR
;
A
#
# COMPACT_ATOMS: atom_id res chain seq x y z
N MET A 1 -35.96 10.75 -31.55
CA MET A 1 -36.37 9.78 -32.60
C MET A 1 -35.66 8.46 -32.31
N ALA A 2 -36.41 7.42 -31.91
CA ALA A 2 -35.86 6.10 -31.61
C ALA A 2 -35.65 5.32 -32.92
N MET A 3 -34.48 4.69 -33.09
CA MET A 3 -34.29 3.70 -34.15
C MET A 3 -34.10 2.34 -33.49
N ARG A 4 -35.16 1.53 -33.49
CA ARG A 4 -35.09 0.10 -33.17
C ARG A 4 -34.48 -0.60 -34.39
N LEU A 5 -33.40 -1.34 -34.21
CA LEU A 5 -32.92 -2.29 -35.21
C LEU A 5 -32.97 -3.71 -34.64
N SER A 6 -33.81 -4.50 -35.29
CA SER A 6 -34.17 -5.88 -34.97
C SER A 6 -32.98 -6.84 -35.10
N VAL A 7 -32.91 -7.78 -34.15
CA VAL A 7 -31.94 -8.88 -34.09
C VAL A 7 -32.27 -9.94 -35.15
N LEU A 8 -31.34 -10.24 -36.05
CA LEU A 8 -31.32 -11.50 -36.81
C LEU A 8 -29.86 -11.93 -37.08
N SER A 9 -29.63 -13.21 -36.82
CA SER A 9 -28.52 -14.06 -37.29
C SER A 9 -27.12 -13.85 -36.70
N GLY A 10 -26.77 -14.79 -35.81
CA GLY A 10 -25.62 -15.66 -36.02
C GLY A 10 -24.25 -15.01 -36.14
N THR A 11 -23.62 -14.75 -34.99
CA THR A 11 -22.17 -14.90 -34.80
C THR A 11 -21.91 -15.12 -33.32
N VAL A 12 -21.09 -16.11 -33.00
CA VAL A 12 -20.48 -16.34 -31.69
C VAL A 12 -19.79 -15.04 -31.24
N LEU A 13 -20.49 -14.24 -30.44
CA LEU A 13 -19.90 -13.08 -29.77
C LEU A 13 -19.16 -13.60 -28.55
N ILE A 14 -17.85 -13.70 -28.71
CA ILE A 14 -16.88 -13.89 -27.64
C ILE A 14 -17.24 -12.90 -26.53
N ALA A 15 -17.65 -13.42 -25.37
CA ALA A 15 -17.71 -12.65 -24.13
C ALA A 15 -16.27 -12.28 -23.73
N VAL A 16 -15.71 -11.26 -24.36
CA VAL A 16 -14.44 -10.66 -23.95
C VAL A 16 -14.71 -9.88 -22.66
N LEU A 17 -14.57 -10.60 -21.56
CA LEU A 17 -13.96 -10.18 -20.30
C LEU A 17 -13.91 -8.65 -20.09
N VAL A 18 -14.91 -8.11 -19.41
CA VAL A 18 -14.78 -6.85 -18.66
C VAL A 18 -13.82 -7.12 -17.50
N GLN A 19 -12.52 -7.12 -17.81
CA GLN A 19 -11.48 -6.96 -16.80
C GLN A 19 -11.38 -5.47 -16.52
N THR A 20 -12.25 -4.96 -15.64
CA THR A 20 -11.95 -3.75 -14.90
C THR A 20 -10.75 -4.08 -14.01
N GLY A 21 -9.55 -3.96 -14.58
CA GLY A 21 -8.29 -4.15 -13.90
C GLY A 21 -8.12 -3.07 -12.83
N VAL A 22 -8.72 -3.28 -11.66
CA VAL A 22 -8.06 -2.91 -10.41
C VAL A 22 -6.89 -3.86 -10.29
N GLY A 23 -5.74 -3.47 -10.86
CA GLY A 23 -4.48 -4.08 -10.51
C GLY A 23 -4.39 -4.07 -8.99
N GLN A 24 -4.53 -5.25 -8.38
CA GLN A 24 -4.39 -5.43 -6.95
C GLN A 24 -2.92 -5.15 -6.63
N THR A 25 -2.57 -3.89 -6.47
CA THR A 25 -1.35 -3.56 -5.76
C THR A 25 -1.62 -3.89 -4.30
N GLN A 26 -1.36 -5.14 -3.93
CA GLN A 26 -1.36 -5.53 -2.54
C GLN A 26 -0.15 -4.87 -1.89
N THR A 27 -0.38 -3.77 -1.19
CA THR A 27 0.63 -3.15 -0.33
C THR A 27 1.01 -4.16 0.75
N ILE A 28 2.27 -4.58 0.80
CA ILE A 28 2.75 -5.49 1.84
C ILE A 28 2.88 -4.77 3.18
N SER A 29 2.82 -5.51 4.29
CA SER A 29 3.09 -4.93 5.60
C SER A 29 4.58 -4.57 5.76
N TYR A 30 4.91 -3.66 6.68
CA TYR A 30 6.31 -3.37 7.00
C TYR A 30 7.07 -4.61 7.52
N ALA A 31 6.38 -5.51 8.21
CA ALA A 31 6.96 -6.76 8.70
C ALA A 31 7.29 -7.72 7.55
N ASP A 32 6.36 -7.85 6.59
CA ASP A 32 6.59 -8.67 5.39
C ASP A 32 7.70 -8.08 4.52
N ALA A 33 7.72 -6.75 4.36
CA ALA A 33 8.78 -6.05 3.65
C ALA A 33 10.16 -6.33 4.27
N ALA A 34 10.28 -6.23 5.60
CA ALA A 34 11.52 -6.56 6.31
C ALA A 34 11.93 -8.02 6.10
N THR A 35 10.97 -8.95 6.15
CA THR A 35 11.20 -10.38 5.94
C THR A 35 11.68 -10.66 4.51
N LEU A 36 11.03 -10.07 3.50
CA LEU A 36 11.42 -10.21 2.10
C LEU A 36 12.81 -9.63 1.83
N LEU A 37 13.11 -8.43 2.37
CA LEU A 37 14.44 -7.84 2.25
C LEU A 37 15.51 -8.70 2.91
N ALA A 38 15.25 -9.21 4.11
CA ALA A 38 16.20 -10.09 4.80
C ALA A 38 16.47 -11.37 4.01
N LYS A 39 15.42 -11.96 3.41
CA LYS A 39 15.52 -13.18 2.59
C LYS A 39 16.27 -12.94 1.28
N GLU A 40 15.86 -11.94 0.50
CA GLU A 40 16.32 -11.75 -0.87
C GLU A 40 17.60 -10.90 -0.95
N CYS A 41 17.83 -9.98 0.00
CA CYS A 41 19.01 -9.13 0.04
C CYS A 41 20.05 -9.55 1.08
N GLY A 42 19.75 -10.51 1.96
CA GLY A 42 20.62 -10.86 3.08
C GLY A 42 22.05 -11.25 2.68
N ALA A 43 22.19 -11.99 1.57
CA ALA A 43 23.51 -12.36 1.04
C ALA A 43 24.27 -11.15 0.46
N ASP A 44 23.59 -10.28 -0.28
CA ASP A 44 24.17 -9.06 -0.86
C ASP A 44 24.61 -8.09 0.25
N VAL A 45 23.78 -7.91 1.28
CA VAL A 45 24.11 -7.09 2.45
C VAL A 45 25.34 -7.63 3.17
N LYS A 46 25.39 -8.94 3.41
CA LYS A 46 26.57 -9.59 4.01
C LYS A 46 27.82 -9.45 3.16
N LYS A 47 27.70 -9.37 1.83
CA LYS A 47 28.85 -9.29 0.92
C LYS A 47 29.38 -7.87 0.76
N PHE A 48 28.48 -6.90 0.58
CA PHE A 48 28.84 -5.54 0.18
C PHE A 48 28.71 -4.51 1.31
N CYS A 49 27.87 -4.77 2.31
CA CYS A 49 27.43 -3.76 3.29
C CYS A 49 27.75 -4.16 4.73
N LYS A 50 28.84 -4.91 4.96
CA LYS A 50 29.24 -5.39 6.28
C LYS A 50 29.44 -4.24 7.28
N GLY A 51 29.00 -4.44 8.51
CA GLY A 51 29.17 -3.47 9.62
C GLY A 51 28.24 -2.27 9.57
N LEU A 52 27.34 -2.17 8.58
CA LEU A 52 26.30 -1.14 8.57
C LEU A 52 25.11 -1.58 9.41
N ASN A 53 24.66 -0.67 10.29
CA ASN A 53 23.45 -0.85 11.08
C ASN A 53 22.19 -0.61 10.24
N LEU A 54 21.09 -1.25 10.67
CA LEU A 54 19.75 -0.99 10.15
C LEU A 54 19.29 0.43 10.52
N GLY A 55 18.42 1.00 9.69
CA GLY A 55 17.88 2.35 9.86
C GLY A 55 18.60 3.43 9.05
N ASN A 56 17.98 4.61 9.00
CA ASN A 56 18.48 5.80 8.30
C ASN A 56 18.89 5.57 6.83
N GLY A 57 18.33 4.54 6.18
CA GLY A 57 18.60 4.21 4.78
C GLY A 57 20.04 3.72 4.49
N ARG A 58 20.87 3.41 5.49
CA ARG A 58 22.30 3.09 5.27
C ARG A 58 22.52 1.87 4.37
N ILE A 59 21.78 0.79 4.63
CA ILE A 59 21.86 -0.43 3.82
C ILE A 59 21.34 -0.19 2.39
N GLN A 60 20.22 0.51 2.25
CA GLN A 60 19.68 0.88 0.94
C GLN A 60 20.70 1.68 0.12
N ASN A 61 21.35 2.67 0.72
CA ASN A 61 22.36 3.49 0.07
C ASN A 61 23.59 2.66 -0.34
N CYS A 62 24.05 1.76 0.53
CA CYS A 62 25.15 0.86 0.20
C CYS A 62 24.80 -0.07 -0.97
N LEU A 63 23.64 -0.72 -0.95
CA LEU A 63 23.19 -1.57 -2.06
C LEU A 63 23.06 -0.77 -3.36
N ALA A 64 22.60 0.49 -3.31
CA ALA A 64 22.53 1.37 -4.47
C ALA A 64 23.92 1.71 -5.06
N GLN A 65 24.93 1.94 -4.21
CA GLN A 65 26.31 2.14 -4.66
C GLN A 65 26.89 0.88 -5.31
N HIS A 66 26.43 -0.30 -4.89
CA HIS A 66 26.82 -1.59 -5.45
C HIS A 66 25.83 -2.16 -6.48
N ARG A 67 24.91 -1.35 -7.02
CA ARG A 67 23.78 -1.83 -7.85
C ARG A 67 24.14 -2.79 -8.99
N ALA A 68 25.32 -2.64 -9.59
CA ALA A 68 25.79 -3.49 -10.68
C ALA A 68 26.22 -4.90 -10.22
N LYS A 69 26.41 -5.10 -8.91
CA LYS A 69 26.89 -6.34 -8.28
C LYS A 69 25.85 -6.98 -7.36
N VAL A 70 24.79 -6.25 -7.02
CA VAL A 70 23.67 -6.75 -6.21
C VAL A 70 22.85 -7.73 -7.03
N SER A 71 22.35 -8.79 -6.40
CA SER A 71 21.57 -9.82 -7.09
C SER A 71 20.30 -9.26 -7.75
N PRO A 72 19.84 -9.86 -8.86
CA PRO A 72 18.56 -9.49 -9.46
C PRO A 72 17.37 -9.64 -8.50
N ALA A 73 17.40 -10.68 -7.66
CA ALA A 73 16.35 -10.94 -6.66
C ALA A 73 16.26 -9.82 -5.61
N CYS A 74 17.40 -9.39 -5.06
CA CYS A 74 17.44 -8.26 -4.14
C CYS A 74 16.99 -6.96 -4.83
N THR A 75 17.47 -6.71 -6.06
CA THR A 75 17.10 -5.52 -6.84
C THR A 75 15.59 -5.44 -7.06
N SER A 76 14.97 -6.53 -7.49
CA SER A 76 13.52 -6.62 -7.70
C SER A 76 12.76 -6.38 -6.39
N THR A 77 13.19 -7.04 -5.31
CA THR A 77 12.58 -6.90 -3.98
C THR A 77 12.65 -5.46 -3.47
N MET A 78 13.79 -4.78 -3.63
CA MET A 78 13.96 -3.38 -3.24
C MET A 78 12.98 -2.45 -3.98
N VAL A 79 12.75 -2.66 -5.28
CA VAL A 79 11.78 -1.89 -6.07
C VAL A 79 10.36 -2.10 -5.53
N GLY A 80 9.93 -3.36 -5.37
CA GLY A 80 8.59 -3.68 -4.89
C GLY A 80 8.32 -3.18 -3.47
N VAL A 81 9.29 -3.34 -2.57
CA VAL A 81 9.19 -2.84 -1.19
C VAL A 81 9.13 -1.32 -1.17
N THR A 82 9.98 -0.63 -1.93
CA THR A 82 9.96 0.83 -1.98
C THR A 82 8.61 1.36 -2.48
N ALA A 83 8.05 0.75 -3.53
CA ALA A 83 6.72 1.11 -4.02
C ALA A 83 5.63 0.91 -2.95
N SER A 84 5.67 -0.20 -2.23
CA SER A 84 4.72 -0.50 -1.15
C SER A 84 4.82 0.50 0.00
N ILE A 85 6.04 0.89 0.39
CA ILE A 85 6.27 1.91 1.43
C ILE A 85 5.71 3.25 0.98
N GLN A 86 5.97 3.67 -0.25
CA GLN A 86 5.44 4.94 -0.77
C GLN A 86 3.91 4.97 -0.76
N GLN A 87 3.27 3.86 -1.12
CA GLN A 87 1.81 3.75 -1.08
C GLN A 87 1.26 3.86 0.35
N ARG A 88 1.88 3.20 1.32
CA ARG A 88 1.49 3.33 2.74
C ARG A 88 1.67 4.75 3.26
N LEU A 89 2.77 5.42 2.92
CA LEU A 89 3.02 6.81 3.32
C LEU A 89 1.98 7.76 2.71
N ALA A 90 1.63 7.58 1.43
CA ALA A 90 0.57 8.34 0.78
C ALA A 90 -0.80 8.09 1.44
N ALA A 91 -1.12 6.83 1.75
CA ALA A 91 -2.33 6.47 2.46
C ALA A 91 -2.39 7.16 3.84
N GLN A 92 -1.33 7.07 4.64
CA GLN A 92 -1.21 7.74 5.95
C GLN A 92 -1.40 9.25 5.86
N ALA A 93 -0.82 9.90 4.85
CA ALA A 93 -0.97 11.34 4.63
C ALA A 93 -2.42 11.73 4.28
N SER A 94 -3.20 10.81 3.71
CA SER A 94 -4.57 11.08 3.28
C SER A 94 -5.64 10.84 4.36
N VAL A 95 -5.31 10.11 5.44
CA VAL A 95 -6.31 9.66 6.42
C VAL A 95 -7.07 10.83 7.06
N ASP A 96 -6.40 11.91 7.46
CA ASP A 96 -7.07 13.05 8.09
C ASP A 96 -8.18 13.62 7.20
N LYS A 97 -7.89 13.77 5.90
CA LYS A 97 -8.84 14.30 4.93
C LYS A 97 -9.99 13.33 4.68
N ILE A 98 -9.69 12.05 4.50
CA ILE A 98 -10.71 11.03 4.18
C ILE A 98 -11.63 10.80 5.39
N CYS A 99 -11.08 10.81 6.60
CA CYS A 99 -11.78 10.51 7.83
C CYS A 99 -12.38 11.73 8.54
N ALA A 100 -12.22 12.95 8.03
CA ALA A 100 -12.66 14.18 8.69
C ALA A 100 -14.15 14.14 9.12
N ARG A 101 -15.04 13.65 8.26
CA ARG A 101 -16.47 13.53 8.58
C ARG A 101 -16.77 12.50 9.66
N ASP A 102 -16.05 11.38 9.63
CA ASP A 102 -16.24 10.32 10.62
C ASP A 102 -15.66 10.72 11.98
N ALA A 103 -14.51 11.41 11.98
CA ALA A 103 -13.93 11.99 13.18
C ALA A 103 -14.88 13.01 13.84
N ALA A 104 -15.48 13.92 13.06
CA ALA A 104 -16.44 14.89 13.58
C ALA A 104 -17.68 14.25 14.22
N ARG A 105 -18.11 13.09 13.71
CA ARG A 105 -19.29 12.36 14.20
C ARG A 105 -18.97 11.48 15.40
N ALA A 106 -17.89 10.72 15.32
CA ALA A 106 -17.54 9.64 16.25
C ALA A 106 -16.63 10.09 17.40
N CYS A 107 -15.80 11.12 17.19
CA CYS A 107 -14.71 11.48 18.10
C CYS A 107 -14.94 12.85 18.77
N ARG A 108 -16.20 13.21 19.02
CA ARG A 108 -16.55 14.43 19.76
C ARG A 108 -15.99 14.35 21.19
N GLY A 109 -15.26 15.38 21.62
CA GLY A 109 -14.64 15.45 22.94
C GLY A 109 -13.28 14.77 23.05
N VAL A 110 -12.76 14.18 21.96
CA VAL A 110 -11.38 13.68 21.93
C VAL A 110 -10.42 14.87 21.79
N VAL A 111 -9.36 14.88 22.60
CA VAL A 111 -8.30 15.89 22.52
C VAL A 111 -7.75 15.95 21.09
N PRO A 112 -7.66 17.13 20.46
CA PRO A 112 -7.13 17.26 19.11
C PRO A 112 -5.71 16.68 18.98
N GLY A 113 -5.47 15.96 17.88
CA GLY A 113 -4.19 15.35 17.59
C GLY A 113 -4.36 14.10 16.75
N LYS A 114 -3.49 13.90 15.76
CA LYS A 114 -3.61 12.78 14.80
C LYS A 114 -3.69 11.44 15.52
N ALA A 115 -2.84 11.23 16.52
CA ALA A 115 -2.81 9.99 17.30
C ALA A 115 -4.10 9.75 18.11
N HIS A 116 -4.62 10.78 18.79
CA HIS A 116 -5.84 10.66 19.59
C HIS A 116 -7.07 10.38 18.72
N ILE A 117 -7.21 11.13 17.62
CA ILE A 117 -8.32 10.96 16.68
C ILE A 117 -8.24 9.61 16.00
N LEU A 118 -7.06 9.19 15.53
CA LEU A 118 -6.87 7.85 14.98
C LEU A 118 -7.25 6.76 15.99
N GLY A 119 -6.78 6.87 17.24
CA GLY A 119 -7.13 5.93 18.30
C GLY A 119 -8.64 5.83 18.56
N CYS A 120 -9.35 6.95 18.45
CA CYS A 120 -10.82 6.96 18.49
C CYS A 120 -11.44 6.27 17.27
N LEU A 121 -11.03 6.64 16.05
CA LEU A 121 -11.53 6.06 14.80
C LEU A 121 -11.33 4.54 14.75
N LEU A 122 -10.21 4.04 15.28
CA LEU A 122 -9.92 2.60 15.36
C LEU A 122 -10.91 1.85 16.26
N LYS A 123 -11.40 2.48 17.33
CA LYS A 123 -12.39 1.91 18.27
C LYS A 123 -13.83 2.09 17.80
N ALA A 124 -14.13 3.17 17.07
CA ALA A 124 -15.47 3.51 16.60
C ALA A 124 -15.90 2.76 15.32
N THR A 125 -15.54 1.49 15.18
CA THR A 125 -15.69 0.69 13.93
C THR A 125 -17.12 0.61 13.40
N ARG A 126 -18.13 0.70 14.26
CA ARG A 126 -19.55 0.69 13.87
C ARG A 126 -20.06 2.03 13.32
N ILE A 127 -19.32 3.11 13.56
CA ILE A 127 -19.70 4.49 13.17
C ILE A 127 -18.88 4.95 11.97
N VAL A 128 -17.62 4.53 11.90
CA VAL A 128 -16.70 4.88 10.80
C VAL A 128 -17.17 4.25 9.50
N GLY A 129 -17.32 5.08 8.46
CA GLY A 129 -17.78 4.63 7.16
C GLY A 129 -16.70 3.86 6.38
N ALA A 130 -17.14 3.10 5.37
CA ALA A 130 -16.26 2.24 4.57
C ALA A 130 -15.04 2.96 3.99
N LYS A 131 -15.18 4.21 3.54
CA LYS A 131 -14.07 4.99 2.96
C LYS A 131 -12.97 5.30 3.99
N CYS A 132 -13.35 5.72 5.19
CA CYS A 132 -12.38 5.98 6.26
C CYS A 132 -11.78 4.66 6.77
N SER A 133 -12.59 3.62 6.93
CA SER A 133 -12.09 2.29 7.30
C SER A 133 -11.06 1.77 6.31
N GLN A 134 -11.30 1.92 4.99
CA GLN A 134 -10.34 1.53 3.96
C GLN A 134 -9.04 2.35 4.06
N ALA A 135 -9.13 3.67 4.20
CA ALA A 135 -7.93 4.51 4.32
C ALA A 135 -7.06 4.14 5.54
N ILE A 136 -7.68 3.74 6.66
CA ILE A 136 -6.97 3.25 7.85
C ILE A 136 -6.29 1.89 7.57
N THR A 137 -6.95 1.00 6.83
CA THR A 137 -6.38 -0.29 6.39
C THR A 137 -5.21 -0.07 5.43
N ASP A 138 -5.34 0.82 4.44
CA ASP A 138 -4.28 1.15 3.47
C ASP A 138 -3.07 1.81 4.15
N ALA A 139 -3.31 2.62 5.19
CA ALA A 139 -2.26 3.15 6.06
C ALA A 139 -1.57 2.06 6.90
N GLY A 140 -2.21 0.88 7.00
CA GLY A 140 -1.84 -0.30 7.78
C GLY A 140 -1.84 -0.04 9.28
N TRP A 141 -2.92 0.57 9.75
CA TRP A 141 -3.25 0.76 11.18
C TRP A 141 -4.31 -0.24 11.67
N ARG A 142 -4.66 -1.24 10.84
CA ARG A 142 -5.50 -2.39 11.17
C ARG A 142 -4.78 -3.68 10.82
#